data_AF-A0A376VJ87-F1
#
_entry.id   AF-A0A376VJ87-F1
#
_cell.length_a   1.000
_cell.length_b   1.000
_cell.length_c   1.000
_cell.angle_alpha   90.00
_cell.angle_beta   90.00
_cell.angle_gamma   90.00
#
_symmetry.space_group_name_H-M   'P 1'
#
loop_
_entity.id
_entity.type
_entity.pdbx_description
1 polymer ?
#
loop_
_entity_poly.entity_id
_entity_poly.type
_entity_poly.pdbx_seq_one_letter_code
_entity_poly.pdbx_strand_id
1 'polypeptide(L)'
;MAIAAPTLKWRLADSHTQYGILLATLPQGRHLSHDQQQLVDTLVEQLTATLALDRHQERQQQLIVMEERATIARELHDSIAQSLSCMKMQVSCLQMQGDAAARKQPRTVKSDP
;
A
#
# COMPACT_ATOMS: atom_id res chain seq x y z
N MET A 1 -42.30 1.42 -38.37
CA MET A 1 -40.82 1.35 -38.29
C MET A 1 -40.37 2.35 -37.24
N ALA A 2 -39.80 1.91 -36.12
CA ALA A 2 -39.30 2.82 -35.08
C ALA A 2 -37.93 3.36 -35.53
N ILE A 3 -37.86 4.65 -35.86
CA ILE A 3 -36.60 5.31 -36.18
C ILE A 3 -35.81 5.41 -34.87
N ALA A 4 -34.60 4.84 -34.81
CA ALA A 4 -33.78 4.92 -33.61
C ALA A 4 -33.40 6.37 -33.34
N ALA A 5 -33.59 6.84 -32.11
CA ALA A 5 -33.14 8.14 -31.66
C ALA A 5 -31.60 8.24 -31.78
N PRO A 6 -31.03 9.35 -32.28
CA PRO A 6 -29.59 9.49 -32.39
C PRO A 6 -28.95 9.41 -30.99
N THR A 7 -27.99 8.48 -30.84
CA THR A 7 -27.22 8.31 -29.61
C THR A 7 -25.84 8.96 -29.79
N LEU A 8 -25.50 9.90 -28.92
CA LEU A 8 -24.17 10.49 -28.84
C LEU A 8 -23.30 9.70 -27.87
N LYS A 9 -22.01 9.64 -28.17
CA LYS A 9 -21.02 8.87 -27.40
C LYS A 9 -19.76 9.70 -27.21
N TRP A 10 -19.36 9.84 -25.95
CA TRP A 10 -18.06 10.39 -25.58
C TRP A 10 -17.22 9.34 -24.87
N ARG A 11 -15.92 9.34 -25.12
CA ARG A 11 -14.98 8.47 -24.39
C ARG A 11 -14.44 9.24 -23.19
N LEU A 12 -14.53 8.62 -22.02
CA LEU A 12 -13.88 9.10 -20.81
C LEU A 12 -12.52 8.39 -20.74
N ALA A 13 -11.50 8.98 -21.35
CA ALA A 13 -10.17 8.40 -21.45
C ALA A 13 -9.10 9.48 -21.42
N ASP A 14 -7.99 9.21 -20.75
CA ASP A 14 -6.76 10.01 -20.84
C ASP A 14 -5.71 9.29 -21.72
N SER A 15 -4.47 9.78 -21.72
CA SER A 15 -3.36 9.20 -22.48
C SER A 15 -2.95 7.78 -22.06
N HIS A 16 -3.38 7.33 -20.87
CA HIS A 16 -2.90 6.10 -20.24
C HIS A 16 -4.02 5.11 -19.92
N THR A 17 -5.25 5.58 -19.73
CA THR A 17 -6.34 4.81 -19.15
C THR A 17 -7.67 5.17 -19.81
N GLN A 18 -8.42 4.14 -20.19
CA GLN A 18 -9.83 4.28 -20.55
C GLN A 18 -10.69 4.03 -19.30
N TYR A 19 -11.44 5.04 -18.89
CA TYR A 19 -12.35 4.97 -17.74
C TYR A 19 -13.73 4.49 -18.13
N GLY A 20 -14.20 4.83 -19.33
CA GLY A 20 -15.50 4.38 -19.82
C GLY A 20 -16.02 5.18 -21.00
N ILE A 21 -17.34 5.13 -21.18
CA ILE A 21 -18.06 5.86 -22.21
C ILE A 21 -19.26 6.58 -21.59
N LEU A 22 -19.48 7.83 -21.98
CA LEU A 22 -20.71 8.56 -21.70
C LEU A 22 -21.63 8.45 -22.91
N LEU A 23 -22.86 8.00 -22.69
CA LEU A 23 -23.87 7.84 -23.73
C LEU A 23 -25.03 8.80 -23.46
N ALA A 24 -25.46 9.55 -24.47
CA ALA A 24 -26.66 10.38 -24.40
C ALA A 24 -27.59 10.05 -25.57
N THR A 25 -28.89 9.96 -25.29
CA THR A 25 -29.91 9.74 -26.33
C THR A 25 -30.66 11.04 -26.56
N LEU A 26 -30.71 11.53 -27.80
CA LEU A 26 -31.46 12.73 -28.14
C LEU A 26 -32.83 12.39 -28.74
N PRO A 27 -33.89 13.15 -28.43
CA PRO A 27 -35.16 13.04 -29.12
C PRO A 27 -34.96 13.19 -30.64
N GLN A 28 -35.76 12.47 -31.43
CA GLN A 28 -35.68 12.54 -32.89
C GLN A 28 -35.82 13.98 -33.40
N GLY A 29 -34.97 14.36 -34.36
CA GLY A 29 -34.97 15.70 -34.95
C GLY A 29 -34.32 16.80 -34.10
N ARG A 30 -33.78 16.50 -32.91
CA ARG A 30 -32.91 17.43 -32.17
C ARG A 30 -31.43 17.15 -32.43
N HIS A 31 -30.70 18.24 -32.57
CA HIS A 31 -29.24 18.28 -32.50
C HIS A 31 -28.83 19.17 -31.33
N LEU A 32 -27.65 18.91 -30.76
CA LEU A 32 -27.05 19.85 -29.81
C LEU A 32 -26.66 21.11 -30.56
N SER A 33 -26.95 22.28 -29.98
CA SER A 33 -26.33 23.52 -30.44
C SER A 33 -24.83 23.50 -30.17
N HIS A 34 -24.08 24.39 -30.82
CA HIS A 34 -22.64 24.55 -30.58
C HIS A 34 -22.32 24.74 -29.08
N ASP A 35 -23.06 25.62 -28.39
CA ASP A 35 -22.85 25.88 -26.97
C ASP A 35 -23.13 24.66 -26.10
N GLN A 36 -24.15 23.86 -26.45
CA GLN A 36 -24.45 22.62 -25.75
C GLN A 36 -23.37 21.57 -26.00
N GLN A 37 -22.82 21.48 -27.21
CA GLN A 37 -21.68 20.61 -27.49
C GLN A 37 -20.47 21.00 -26.66
N GLN A 38 -20.13 22.29 -26.63
CA GLN A 38 -19.00 22.79 -25.86
C GLN A 38 -19.16 22.55 -24.35
N LEU A 39 -20.37 22.71 -23.82
CA LEU A 39 -20.67 22.36 -22.42
C LEU A 39 -20.50 20.87 -22.15
N VAL A 40 -20.97 20.01 -23.05
CA VAL A 40 -20.81 18.56 -22.90
C VAL A 40 -19.35 18.15 -23.01
N ASP A 41 -18.59 18.72 -23.94
CA ASP A 41 -17.17 18.44 -24.11
C ASP A 41 -16.40 18.87 -22.85
N THR A 42 -16.68 20.06 -22.31
CA THR A 42 -16.11 20.53 -21.04
C THR A 42 -16.47 19.58 -19.89
N LEU A 43 -17.73 19.13 -19.82
CA LEU A 43 -18.18 18.19 -18.79
C LEU A 43 -17.46 16.85 -18.91
N VAL A 44 -17.29 16.33 -20.12
CA VAL A 44 -16.58 15.08 -20.41
C VAL A 44 -15.11 15.18 -20.01
N GLU A 45 -14.47 16.32 -20.29
CA GLU A 45 -13.10 16.60 -19.85
C GLU A 45 -12.99 16.61 -18.32
N GLN A 46 -13.88 17.33 -17.63
CA GLN A 46 -13.88 17.42 -16.16
C GLN A 46 -14.18 16.06 -15.49
N LEU A 47 -15.13 15.30 -16.03
CA LEU A 47 -15.41 13.93 -15.58
C LEU A 47 -14.17 13.03 -15.76
N THR A 48 -13.53 13.10 -16.92
CA THR A 48 -12.32 12.31 -17.20
C THR A 48 -11.19 12.67 -16.25
N ALA A 49 -10.96 13.97 -16.00
CA ALA A 49 -9.95 14.44 -15.07
C ALA A 49 -10.22 14.00 -13.62
N THR A 50 -11.48 14.05 -13.20
CA THR A 50 -11.88 13.61 -11.85
C THR A 50 -11.66 12.10 -11.67
N LEU A 51 -12.03 11.29 -12.66
CA LEU A 51 -11.80 9.84 -12.66
C LEU A 51 -10.30 9.50 -12.66
N ALA A 52 -9.49 10.28 -13.37
CA ALA A 52 -8.04 10.11 -13.37
C ALA A 52 -7.43 10.42 -11.99
N LEU A 53 -7.89 11.49 -11.35
CA LEU A 53 -7.45 11.88 -10.02
C LEU A 53 -7.80 10.82 -8.98
N ASP A 54 -9.04 10.31 -9.00
CA ASP A 54 -9.50 9.25 -8.10
C ASP A 54 -8.64 7.99 -8.22
N ARG A 55 -8.41 7.51 -9.45
CA ARG A 55 -7.50 6.37 -9.69
C ARG A 55 -6.05 6.64 -9.29
N HIS A 56 -5.59 7.88 -9.37
CA HIS A 56 -4.26 8.23 -8.88
C HIS A 56 -4.21 8.18 -7.35
N GLN A 57 -5.24 8.70 -6.68
CA GLN A 57 -5.36 8.66 -5.22
C GLN A 57 -5.45 7.23 -4.69
N GLU A 58 -6.24 6.35 -5.30
CA GLU A 58 -6.31 4.93 -4.93
C GLU A 58 -4.93 4.26 -4.99
N ARG A 59 -4.18 4.48 -6.08
CA ARG A 59 -2.82 3.93 -6.24
C ARG A 59 -1.88 4.48 -5.18
N GLN A 60 -1.96 5.77 -4.88
CA GLN A 60 -1.14 6.39 -3.84
C GLN A 60 -1.47 5.82 -2.45
N GLN A 61 -2.75 5.62 -2.13
CA GLN A 61 -3.15 4.99 -0.87
C GLN A 61 -2.62 3.56 -0.75
N GLN A 62 -2.66 2.77 -1.83
CA GLN A 62 -2.06 1.45 -1.83
C GLN A 62 -0.56 1.49 -1.55
N LEU A 63 0.18 2.43 -2.15
CA LEU A 63 1.61 2.62 -1.87
C LEU A 63 1.86 2.97 -0.40
N ILE A 64 1.08 3.88 0.18
CA ILE A 64 1.19 4.25 1.60
C ILE A 64 0.96 3.02 2.49
N VAL A 65 -0.06 2.22 2.21
CA VAL A 65 -0.32 0.98 2.98
C VAL A 65 0.83 -0.02 2.84
N MET A 66 1.44 -0.14 1.67
CA MET A 66 2.60 -1.02 1.47
C MET A 66 3.83 -0.53 2.23
N GLU A 67 4.08 0.77 2.24
CA GLU A 67 5.17 1.39 3.00
C GLU A 67 5.00 1.14 4.50
N GLU A 68 3.80 1.36 5.03
CA GLU A 68 3.49 1.11 6.44
C GLU A 68 3.72 -0.37 6.82
N ARG A 69 3.27 -1.31 5.96
CA ARG A 69 3.52 -2.74 6.17
C ARG A 69 5.01 -3.06 6.20
N ALA A 70 5.80 -2.44 5.33
CA ALA A 70 7.25 -2.65 5.30
C ALA A 70 7.93 -2.08 6.56
N THR A 71 7.47 -0.92 7.05
CA THR A 71 7.94 -0.33 8.31
C THR A 71 7.62 -1.22 9.49
N ILE A 72 6.37 -1.65 9.66
CA ILE A 72 5.95 -2.58 10.73
C ILE A 72 6.79 -3.86 10.70
N ALA A 73 6.98 -4.47 9.52
CA ALA A 73 7.78 -5.68 9.39
C ALA A 73 9.24 -5.49 9.85
N ARG A 74 9.83 -4.34 9.53
CA ARG A 74 11.20 -3.98 9.96
C ARG A 74 11.27 -3.78 11.46
N GLU A 75 10.34 -3.03 12.04
CA GLU A 75 10.30 -2.78 13.49
C GLU A 75 10.10 -4.07 14.28
N LEU A 76 9.21 -4.95 13.81
CA LEU A 76 9.02 -6.28 14.39
C LEU A 76 10.31 -7.11 14.31
N HIS A 77 11.00 -7.10 13.17
CA HIS A 77 12.26 -7.80 13.00
C HIS A 77 13.33 -7.29 13.98
N ASP A 78 13.48 -5.97 14.11
CA ASP A 78 14.45 -5.34 15.00
C ASP A 78 14.15 -5.67 16.47
N SER A 79 12.87 -5.62 16.88
CA SER A 79 12.42 -5.99 18.23
C SER A 79 12.75 -7.45 18.59
N ILE A 80 12.54 -8.38 17.65
CA ILE A 80 12.88 -9.80 17.82
C ILE A 80 14.39 -9.97 17.93
N ALA A 81 15.17 -9.36 17.03
CA ALA A 81 16.63 -9.46 17.03
C ALA A 81 17.23 -8.91 18.33
N GLN A 82 16.69 -7.81 18.85
CA GLN A 82 17.09 -7.22 20.12
C GLN A 82 16.78 -8.17 21.30
N SER A 83 15.58 -8.74 21.34
CA SER A 83 15.18 -9.67 22.40
C SER A 83 16.06 -10.93 22.42
N LEU A 84 16.36 -11.48 21.24
CA LEU A 84 17.26 -12.62 21.10
C LEU A 84 18.70 -12.28 21.54
N SER A 85 19.20 -11.11 21.16
CA SER A 85 20.54 -10.64 21.56
C SER A 85 20.63 -10.43 23.07
N CYS A 86 19.59 -9.87 23.68
CA CYS A 86 19.48 -9.70 25.13
C CYS A 86 19.53 -11.06 25.85
N MET A 87 18.72 -12.02 25.41
CA MET A 87 18.72 -13.38 25.98
C MET A 87 20.08 -14.05 25.83
N LYS A 88 20.74 -13.93 24.68
CA LYS A 88 22.09 -14.50 24.46
C LYS A 88 23.11 -13.91 25.44
N MET A 89 23.07 -12.60 25.65
CA MET A 89 23.95 -11.92 26.60
C MET A 89 23.67 -12.36 28.04
N GLN A 90 22.39 -12.44 28.44
CA GLN A 90 21.99 -12.93 29.76
C GLN A 90 22.49 -14.35 30.02
N VAL A 91 22.34 -15.27 29.06
CA VAL A 91 22.84 -16.65 29.16
C VAL A 91 24.37 -16.67 29.28
N SER A 92 25.07 -15.86 28.48
CA SER A 92 26.54 -15.78 28.52
C SER A 92 27.05 -15.30 29.89
N CYS A 93 26.38 -14.32 30.49
CA CYS A 93 26.69 -13.84 31.84
C CYS A 93 26.46 -14.92 32.92
N LEU A 94 25.41 -15.75 32.78
CA LEU A 94 25.15 -16.85 33.71
C LEU A 94 26.20 -17.96 33.59
N GLN A 95 26.60 -18.31 32.36
CA GLN A 95 27.63 -19.32 32.11
C GLN A 95 28.98 -18.91 32.74
N MET A 96 29.41 -17.64 32.55
CA MET A 96 30.64 -17.15 33.17
C MET A 96 30.61 -17.20 34.72
N GLN A 97 29.44 -16.97 35.33
CA GLN A 97 29.29 -17.10 36.79
C GLN A 97 29.37 -18.56 37.25
N GLY A 98 28.78 -19.49 36.49
CA GLY A 98 28.89 -20.93 36.75
C GLY A 98 30.34 -21.43 36.65
N ASP A 99 31.07 -20.99 35.63
CA ASP A 99 32.49 -21.33 35.45
C ASP A 99 33.36 -20.73 36.56
N ALA A 100 33.07 -19.50 36.99
CA ALA A 100 33.75 -18.86 38.11
C ALA A 100 33.47 -19.57 39.46
N ALA A 101 32.28 -20.14 39.64
CA ALA A 101 31.93 -20.93 40.83
C ALA A 101 32.61 -22.31 40.80
N ALA A 102 32.66 -22.98 39.63
CA ALA A 102 33.33 -24.27 39.46
C ALA A 102 34.85 -24.18 39.69
N ARG A 103 35.48 -23.04 39.36
CA ARG A 103 36.91 -22.80 39.58
C ARG A 103 37.28 -22.52 41.05
N LYS A 104 36.30 -22.29 41.93
CA LYS A 104 36.51 -22.01 43.36
C LYS A 104 36.47 -23.25 44.28
N GLN A 105 36.36 -24.47 43.76
CA GLN A 105 36.60 -25.68 44.55
C GLN A 105 38.12 -25.99 44.51
N PRO A 106 38.91 -25.71 45.56
CA PRO A 106 40.27 -26.22 45.62
C PRO A 106 40.13 -27.73 45.85
N ARG A 107 40.90 -28.53 45.11
CA ARG A 107 41.18 -29.91 45.49
C ARG A 107 41.76 -29.89 46.91
N THR A 108 40.94 -30.15 47.92
CA THR A 108 41.39 -30.58 49.23
C THR A 108 41.92 -32.00 49.07
N VAL A 109 43.20 -32.12 48.69
CA VAL A 109 43.94 -33.36 48.88
C VAL A 109 44.15 -33.50 50.38
N LYS A 110 43.41 -34.44 50.95
CA LYS A 110 43.40 -34.84 52.35
C LYS A 110 44.72 -35.54 52.71
N SER A 111 45.43 -34.94 53.67
CA SER A 111 46.15 -35.52 54.81
C SER A 111 47.19 -36.65 54.60
N ASP A 112 48.36 -36.38 55.18
CA ASP A 112 49.51 -37.26 55.46
C ASP A 112 49.15 -38.58 56.19
N PRO A 113 50.11 -39.51 56.33
CA PRO A 113 51.15 -39.36 57.37
C PRO A 113 52.60 -39.33 56.86
#